data_AF-A0A9Q3DZ56-F1
#
_entry.id   AF-A0A9Q3DZ56-F1
#
_cell.length_a   1.000
_cell.length_b   1.000
_cell.length_c   1.000
_cell.angle_alpha   90.00
_cell.angle_beta   90.00
_cell.angle_gamma   90.00
#
_symmetry.space_group_name_H-M   'P 1'
#
loop_
_entity.id
_entity.type
_entity.pdbx_description
1 polymer ?
#
loop_
_entity_poly.entity_id
_entity_poly.type
_entity_poly.pdbx_seq_one_letter_code
_entity_poly.pdbx_strand_id
1 'polypeptide(L)'
;MRDSFLGPFTIIKLIGKNKVETEEDKFPSRKKNPTPPELVEVEDSPGPVKKIIKARKIKVNGKDQTQYLVRFKNQTADKDKWLAEDAIPDGNLHLRRFRASRRNEQSHQL
;
A
#
# COMPACT_ATOMS: atom_id res chain seq x y z
N MET A 1 -12.52 -27.11 46.96
CA MET A 1 -12.98 -26.18 45.90
C MET A 1 -11.76 -25.64 45.18
N ARG A 2 -11.49 -26.09 43.96
CA ARG A 2 -10.49 -25.49 43.05
C ARG A 2 -11.10 -25.51 41.65
N ASP A 3 -11.38 -24.32 41.14
CA ASP A 3 -11.96 -24.10 39.82
C ASP A 3 -11.03 -24.65 38.74
N SER A 4 -11.54 -25.62 37.98
CA SER A 4 -10.86 -26.14 36.79
C SER A 4 -11.19 -25.21 35.63
N PHE A 5 -10.20 -24.43 35.19
CA PHE A 5 -10.31 -23.52 34.07
C PHE A 5 -10.59 -24.32 32.78
N LEU A 6 -11.85 -24.38 32.37
CA LEU A 6 -12.32 -25.10 31.19
C LEU A 6 -12.12 -24.23 29.93
N GLY A 7 -10.90 -24.24 29.40
CA GLY A 7 -10.65 -23.90 28.00
C GLY A 7 -10.95 -25.08 27.06
N PRO A 8 -10.91 -24.91 25.73
CA PRO A 8 -11.34 -25.92 24.74
C PRO A 8 -10.37 -27.10 24.55
N PHE A 9 -9.40 -27.32 25.43
CA PHE A 9 -8.42 -28.40 25.30
C PHE A 9 -8.25 -29.18 26.61
N THR A 10 -8.27 -30.51 26.50
CA THR A 10 -8.01 -31.45 27.59
C THR A 10 -6.54 -31.85 27.56
N ILE A 11 -5.79 -31.52 28.61
CA ILE A 11 -4.39 -31.93 28.74
C ILE A 11 -4.36 -33.38 29.26
N ILE A 12 -3.86 -34.31 28.44
CA ILE A 12 -3.86 -35.75 28.77
C ILE A 12 -2.63 -36.15 29.61
N LYS A 13 -1.46 -35.53 29.39
CA LYS A 13 -0.24 -35.77 30.17
C LYS A 13 0.75 -34.62 30.03
N LEU A 14 1.36 -34.20 31.13
CA LEU A 14 2.50 -33.28 31.14
C LEU A 14 3.80 -34.09 31.11
N ILE A 15 4.69 -33.82 30.15
CA ILE A 15 6.01 -34.45 30.06
C ILE A 15 7.08 -33.35 30.14
N GLY A 16 7.66 -33.19 31.33
CA GLY A 16 8.72 -32.21 31.57
C GLY A 16 8.29 -30.75 31.39
N LYS A 17 9.22 -29.81 31.57
CA LYS A 17 8.88 -28.38 31.69
C LYS A 17 8.38 -27.73 30.39
N ASN A 18 8.71 -28.27 29.20
CA ASN A 18 8.41 -27.60 27.91
C ASN A 18 8.07 -28.58 26.74
N LYS A 19 7.33 -29.69 26.94
CA LYS A 19 6.89 -30.52 25.79
C LYS A 19 5.52 -31.18 26.01
N VAL A 20 4.58 -30.92 25.10
CA VAL A 20 3.28 -31.59 24.96
C VAL A 20 3.22 -32.13 23.53
N GLU A 21 3.03 -33.45 23.37
CA GLU A 21 2.75 -34.07 22.08
C GLU A 21 1.23 -34.10 21.90
N THR A 22 0.75 -33.53 20.78
CA THR A 22 -0.65 -33.59 20.38
C THR A 22 -0.74 -34.58 19.24
N GLU A 23 -1.44 -35.70 19.45
CA GLU A 23 -1.76 -36.66 18.39
C GLU A 23 -2.71 -35.99 17.38
N GLU A 24 -2.20 -35.74 16.18
CA GLU A 24 -2.94 -35.07 15.10
C GLU A 24 -3.78 -36.02 14.24
N ASP A 25 -3.97 -37.29 14.65
CA ASP A 25 -4.69 -38.30 13.86
C ASP A 25 -6.09 -38.62 14.41
N LYS A 26 -6.84 -37.60 14.84
CA LYS A 26 -8.24 -37.79 15.28
C LYS A 26 -9.26 -36.76 14.81
N PHE A 27 -8.88 -35.86 13.90
CA PHE A 27 -9.81 -34.86 13.37
C PHE A 27 -9.71 -34.72 11.84
N PRO A 28 -10.49 -35.51 11.06
CA PRO A 28 -10.51 -35.42 9.59
C PRO A 28 -11.09 -34.09 9.05
N SER A 29 -11.47 -33.16 9.94
CA SER A 29 -12.11 -31.87 9.60
C SER A 29 -11.16 -30.69 9.49
N ARG A 30 -9.83 -30.89 9.63
CA ARG A 30 -8.87 -29.80 9.49
C ARG A 30 -8.72 -29.45 8.01
N LYS A 31 -9.66 -28.65 7.50
CA LYS A 31 -9.58 -28.01 6.18
C LYS A 31 -8.20 -27.35 6.11
N LYS A 32 -7.37 -27.80 5.16
CA LYS A 32 -6.06 -27.20 4.88
C LYS A 32 -6.28 -25.69 4.78
N ASN A 33 -5.62 -24.92 5.63
CA ASN A 33 -5.68 -23.46 5.54
C ASN A 33 -5.36 -23.08 4.09
N PRO A 34 -6.18 -22.26 3.43
CA PRO A 34 -5.88 -21.83 2.07
C PRO A 34 -4.51 -21.16 2.11
N THR A 35 -3.60 -21.65 1.27
CA THR A 35 -2.28 -21.05 1.06
C THR A 35 -2.48 -19.55 0.82
N PRO A 36 -1.77 -18.66 1.55
CA PRO A 36 -1.85 -17.23 1.28
C PRO A 36 -1.56 -16.98 -0.20
N PRO A 37 -2.34 -16.13 -0.88
CA PRO A 37 -2.08 -15.82 -2.28
C PRO A 37 -0.66 -15.27 -2.41
N GLU A 38 0.04 -15.75 -3.43
CA GLU A 38 1.37 -15.29 -3.81
C GLU A 38 1.35 -13.78 -4.03
N LEU A 39 2.33 -13.06 -3.48
CA LEU A 39 2.44 -11.61 -3.61
C LEU A 39 2.79 -11.28 -5.06
N VAL A 40 1.77 -11.05 -5.89
CA VAL A 40 1.95 -10.56 -7.26
C VAL A 40 2.58 -9.17 -7.17
N GLU A 41 3.80 -9.01 -7.70
CA GLU A 41 4.40 -7.71 -7.92
C GLU A 41 3.48 -6.94 -8.87
N VAL A 42 2.70 -6.02 -8.31
CA VAL A 42 1.78 -5.20 -9.09
C VAL A 42 2.63 -4.37 -10.05
N GLU A 43 2.53 -4.67 -11.33
CA GLU A 43 3.24 -3.91 -12.37
C GLU A 43 3.06 -2.41 -12.15
N ASP A 44 4.14 -1.66 -12.34
CA ASP A 44 4.29 -0.21 -12.15
C ASP A 44 3.41 0.64 -13.08
N SER A 45 2.31 0.09 -13.57
CA SER A 45 1.25 0.84 -14.21
C SER A 45 0.80 1.97 -13.27
N PRO A 46 0.91 3.24 -13.71
CA PRO A 46 0.55 4.37 -12.88
C PRO A 46 -0.95 4.27 -12.57
N GLY A 47 -1.26 4.03 -11.31
CA GLY A 47 -2.64 3.98 -10.84
C GLY A 47 -3.38 5.31 -11.08
N PRO A 48 -4.68 5.37 -10.77
CA PRO A 48 -5.47 6.57 -10.99
C PRO A 48 -4.91 7.75 -10.19
N VAL A 49 -4.71 8.89 -10.87
CA VAL A 49 -4.13 10.09 -10.27
C VAL A 49 -5.13 10.74 -9.31
N LYS A 50 -4.65 11.15 -8.12
CA LYS A 50 -5.43 11.93 -7.14
C LYS A 50 -5.24 13.43 -7.39
N LYS A 51 -3.98 13.88 -7.42
CA LYS A 51 -3.63 15.29 -7.66
C LYS A 51 -2.15 15.46 -8.02
N ILE A 52 -1.82 16.60 -8.62
CA ILE A 52 -0.45 17.07 -8.80
C ILE A 52 -0.12 18.03 -7.65
N ILE A 53 1.05 17.87 -7.05
CA ILE A 53 1.45 18.62 -5.84
C ILE A 53 2.48 19.68 -6.19
N LYS A 54 3.48 19.34 -7.00
CA LYS A 54 4.60 20.23 -7.36
C LYS A 54 4.94 20.10 -8.83
N ALA A 55 5.64 21.10 -9.33
CA ALA A 55 6.28 21.07 -10.64
C ALA A 55 7.76 21.46 -10.46
N ARG A 56 8.63 20.85 -11.26
CA ARG A 56 10.05 21.20 -11.37
C ARG A 56 10.49 21.18 -12.82
N LYS A 57 11.49 21.97 -13.16
CA LYS A 57 12.17 21.92 -14.46
C LYS A 57 13.49 21.17 -14.30
N ILE A 58 13.78 20.25 -15.20
CA ILE A 58 15.02 19.49 -15.24
C ILE A 58 15.57 19.47 -16.68
N LYS A 59 16.86 19.23 -16.83
CA LYS A 59 17.48 18.97 -18.13
C LYS A 59 17.65 17.46 -18.32
N VAL A 60 16.99 16.89 -19.33
CA VAL A 60 17.13 15.48 -19.72
C VAL A 60 17.60 15.44 -21.16
N ASN A 61 18.71 14.76 -21.43
CA ASN A 61 19.32 14.67 -22.77
C ASN A 61 19.54 16.05 -23.42
N GLY A 62 19.97 17.04 -22.62
CA GLY A 62 20.20 18.41 -23.08
C GLY A 62 18.94 19.24 -23.36
N LYS A 63 17.73 18.67 -23.18
CA LYS A 63 16.45 19.37 -23.35
C LYS A 63 15.86 19.73 -22.00
N ASP A 64 15.29 20.93 -21.90
CA ASP A 64 14.51 21.33 -20.74
C ASP A 64 13.17 20.59 -20.72
N GLN A 65 12.93 19.81 -19.68
CA GLN A 65 11.69 19.07 -19.46
C GLN A 65 11.07 19.49 -18.13
N THR A 66 9.75 19.71 -18.13
CA THR A 66 9.00 19.94 -16.89
C THR A 66 8.48 18.60 -16.37
N GLN A 67 8.75 18.32 -15.09
CA GLN A 67 8.18 17.18 -14.38
C GLN A 67 7.21 17.65 -13.30
N TYR A 68 6.23 16.81 -13.03
CA TYR A 68 5.18 17.04 -12.05
C TYR A 68 5.23 15.94 -10.99
N LEU A 69 5.15 16.33 -9.72
CA LEU A 69 5.04 15.39 -8.61
C LEU A 69 3.59 14.96 -8.49
N VAL A 70 3.32 13.72 -8.86
CA VAL A 70 1.99 13.14 -8.95
C VAL A 70 1.72 12.30 -7.71
N ARG A 71 0.58 12.56 -7.05
CA ARG A 71 0.03 11.71 -6.00
C ARG A 71 -1.08 10.84 -6.54
N PHE A 72 -0.94 9.54 -6.35
CA PHE A 72 -1.91 8.55 -6.79
C PHE A 72 -3.04 8.37 -5.77
N LYS A 73 -4.22 7.92 -6.22
CA LYS A 73 -5.33 7.58 -5.33
C LYS A 73 -4.97 6.32 -4.54
N ASN A 74 -5.40 6.28 -3.29
CA ASN A 74 -5.21 5.14 -2.38
C ASN A 74 -3.74 4.74 -2.15
N GLN A 75 -2.80 5.64 -2.44
CA GLN A 75 -1.38 5.45 -2.16
C GLN A 75 -0.88 6.50 -1.16
N THR A 76 0.11 6.11 -0.36
CA THR A 76 0.79 7.01 0.59
C THR A 76 1.74 7.95 -0.15
N ALA A 77 2.17 9.00 0.55
CA ALA A 77 3.09 10.00 -0.01
C ALA A 77 4.43 9.41 -0.48
N ASP A 78 4.84 8.28 0.08
CA ASP A 78 6.09 7.59 -0.28
C ASP A 78 6.07 7.04 -1.71
N LYS A 79 4.87 6.82 -2.26
CA LYS A 79 4.68 6.37 -3.65
C LYS A 79 4.45 7.51 -4.64
N ASP A 80 4.56 8.77 -4.21
CA ASP A 80 4.46 9.90 -5.13
C ASP A 80 5.65 9.87 -6.11
N LYS A 81 5.37 10.02 -7.41
CA LYS A 81 6.40 9.95 -8.46
C LYS A 81 6.48 11.24 -9.26
N TRP A 82 7.69 11.58 -9.69
CA TRP A 82 7.92 12.67 -10.65
C TRP A 82 7.72 12.14 -12.07
N LEU A 83 6.69 12.64 -12.75
CA LEU A 83 6.32 12.22 -14.09
C LEU A 83 6.38 13.39 -15.07
N ALA A 84 6.73 13.09 -16.32
CA ALA A 84 6.58 14.03 -17.44
C ALA A 84 5.10 14.24 -17.77
N GLU A 85 4.75 15.34 -18.43
CA GLU A 85 3.37 15.66 -18.82
C GLU A 85 2.68 14.50 -19.58
N ASP A 86 3.40 13.85 -20.50
CA ASP A 86 2.88 12.75 -21.33
C ASP A 86 2.65 11.44 -20.55
N ALA A 87 3.35 11.26 -19.42
CA ALA A 87 3.29 10.03 -18.62
C ALA A 87 2.19 10.05 -17.56
N ILE A 88 1.40 11.14 -17.47
CA ILE A 88 0.35 11.31 -16.45
C ILE A 88 -0.99 10.86 -17.02
N PRO A 89 -1.65 9.84 -16.41
CA PRO A 89 -3.02 9.49 -16.77
C PRO A 89 -3.97 10.67 -16.57
N ASP A 90 -4.79 10.98 -17.57
CA ASP A 90 -5.66 12.16 -17.60
C ASP A 90 -4.94 13.48 -17.25
N GLY A 91 -3.70 13.63 -17.72
CA GLY A 91 -2.80 14.73 -17.37
C GLY A 91 -3.42 16.12 -17.54
N ASN A 92 -4.13 16.36 -18.65
CA ASN A 92 -4.76 17.66 -18.94
C ASN A 92 -5.71 18.15 -17.83
N LEU A 93 -6.56 17.26 -17.30
CA LEU A 93 -7.50 17.62 -16.23
C LEU A 93 -6.76 18.01 -14.95
N HIS A 94 -5.77 17.21 -14.57
CA HIS A 94 -5.00 17.39 -13.35
C HIS A 94 -4.08 18.63 -13.43
N LEU A 95 -3.45 18.85 -14.58
CA LEU A 95 -2.60 20.01 -14.84
C LEU A 95 -3.40 21.30 -14.84
N ARG A 96 -4.59 21.32 -15.46
CA ARG A 96 -5.47 22.50 -15.41
C ARG A 96 -5.83 22.87 -13.98
N ARG A 97 -6.22 21.89 -13.15
CA ARG A 97 -6.55 22.11 -11.73
C ARG A 97 -5.34 22.62 -10.95
N PHE A 98 -4.17 22.03 -11.15
CA PHE A 98 -2.92 22.46 -10.50
C PHE A 98 -2.50 23.89 -10.90
N ARG A 99 -2.60 24.24 -12.18
CA ARG A 99 -2.31 25.61 -12.67
C ARG A 99 -3.31 26.63 -12.09
N ALA A 100 -4.57 26.23 -11.90
CA ALA A 100 -5.57 27.08 -11.26
C ALA A 100 -5.29 27.27 -9.75
N SER A 101 -5.01 26.20 -9.01
CA SER A 101 -4.72 26.29 -7.56
C SER A 101 -3.48 27.13 -7.27
N ARG A 102 -2.42 26.98 -8.08
CA ARG A 102 -1.18 27.73 -7.91
C ARG A 102 -1.38 29.25 -8.07
N ARG A 103 -2.27 29.69 -8.97
CA ARG A 103 -2.58 31.12 -9.13
C ARG A 103 -3.25 31.70 -7.89
N ASN A 104 -4.19 30.94 -7.30
CA ASN A 104 -4.91 31.37 -6.10
C ASN A 104 -3.99 31.42 -4.86
N GLU A 105 -3.04 30.50 -4.75
CA GLU A 105 -2.04 30.52 -3.66
C GLU A 105 -1.12 31.75 -3.74
N GLN A 106 -0.82 32.23 -4.95
CA GLN A 106 0.00 33.43 -5.16
C GLN A 106 -0.78 34.72 -4.89
N SER A 107 -2.09 34.76 -5.18
CA SER A 107 -2.91 35.95 -4.96
C SER A 107 -3.22 36.24 -3.49
N HIS A 108 -3.16 35.24 -2.60
CA HIS A 108 -3.40 35.41 -1.17
C HIS A 108 -2.19 35.94 -0.36
N GLN A 109 -1.04 36.16 -1.01
CA GLN A 109 0.18 36.68 -0.37
C GLN A 109 0.42 38.18 -0.64
N LEU A 110 -0.57 38.88 -1.20
CA LEU A 110 -0.60 40.33 -1.43
C LEU A 110 -1.71 40.95 -0.59
#